data_AF-A0A8J7U672-F1
#
_entry.id   AF-A0A8J7U672-F1
#
_cell.length_a   1.000
_cell.length_b   1.000
_cell.length_c   1.000
_cell.angle_alpha   90.00
_cell.angle_beta   90.00
_cell.angle_gamma   90.00
#
_symmetry.space_group_name_H-M   'P 1'
#
loop_
_entity.id
_entity.type
_entity.pdbx_description
1 polymer ?
#
loop_
_entity_poly.entity_id
_entity_poly.type
_entity_poly.pdbx_seq_one_letter_code
_entity_poly.pdbx_strand_id
1 'polypeptide(L)'
;MKYKHILLELDEDQIYTPATIAMFAFEHGMVEFSDEEEARLIYQRIRIAMGRLSNNHRFPDEGDGFVTLQGQPPVPGWFGWRWMGAVHTVKGEPW
;
A
#
# COMPACT_ATOMS: atom_id res chain seq x y z
N MET A 1 -2.06 -11.13 7.10
CA MET A 1 -2.46 -9.69 7.11
C MET A 1 -3.83 -9.56 6.47
N LYS A 2 -4.78 -8.77 7.04
CA LYS A 2 -6.16 -8.61 6.54
C LYS A 2 -6.26 -8.16 5.08
N TYR A 3 -5.33 -7.31 4.64
CA TYR A 3 -5.33 -6.67 3.31
C TYR A 3 -4.33 -7.32 2.34
N LYS A 4 -3.95 -8.59 2.59
CA LYS A 4 -2.98 -9.31 1.74
C LYS A 4 -3.43 -9.37 0.28
N HIS A 5 -4.72 -9.61 0.02
CA HIS A 5 -5.25 -9.72 -1.34
C HIS A 5 -5.02 -8.44 -2.16
N ILE A 6 -5.20 -7.24 -1.58
CA ILE A 6 -4.95 -5.96 -2.27
C ILE A 6 -3.51 -5.89 -2.80
N LEU A 7 -2.55 -6.34 -2.00
CA LEU A 7 -1.13 -6.27 -2.34
C LEU A 7 -0.72 -7.27 -3.42
N LEU A 8 -1.42 -8.40 -3.52
CA LEU A 8 -1.15 -9.43 -4.54
C LEU A 8 -1.69 -9.06 -5.92
N GLU A 9 -2.54 -8.04 -6.01
CA GLU A 9 -3.18 -7.58 -7.25
C GLU A 9 -2.51 -6.30 -7.80
N LEU A 10 -1.48 -5.78 -7.15
CA LEU A 10 -0.77 -4.59 -7.63
C LEU A 10 -0.02 -4.88 -8.94
N ASP A 11 0.17 -3.86 -9.78
CA ASP A 11 1.07 -4.02 -10.93
C ASP A 11 2.53 -4.06 -10.44
N GLU A 12 3.28 -5.10 -10.80
CA GLU A 12 4.64 -5.31 -10.30
C GLU A 12 5.56 -4.11 -10.56
N ASP A 13 5.43 -3.48 -11.74
CA ASP A 13 6.29 -2.40 -12.23
C ASP A 13 5.78 -0.98 -11.92
N GLN A 14 4.68 -0.83 -11.17
CA GLN A 14 4.18 0.48 -10.75
C GLN A 14 4.64 0.84 -9.34
N ILE A 15 4.91 2.13 -9.10
CA ILE A 15 5.33 2.62 -7.79
C ILE A 15 4.09 2.99 -6.97
N TYR A 16 4.00 2.40 -5.78
CA TYR A 16 2.93 2.64 -4.84
C TYR A 16 3.42 3.18 -3.49
N THR A 17 2.58 4.02 -2.90
CA THR A 17 2.67 4.47 -1.51
C THR A 17 1.53 3.84 -0.71
N PRO A 18 1.56 3.86 0.64
CA PRO A 18 0.41 3.46 1.45
C PRO A 18 -0.91 4.14 1.06
N ALA A 19 -0.85 5.39 0.59
CA ALA A 19 -2.03 6.15 0.18
C ALA A 19 -2.55 5.70 -1.18
N THR A 20 -1.68 5.43 -2.16
CA THR A 20 -2.13 4.97 -3.49
C THR A 20 -2.59 3.53 -3.47
N ILE A 21 -2.07 2.67 -2.58
CA ILE A 21 -2.63 1.32 -2.38
C ILE A 21 -4.06 1.40 -1.85
N ALA A 22 -4.30 2.31 -0.91
CA ALA A 22 -5.66 2.54 -0.41
C ALA A 22 -6.58 3.07 -1.52
N MET A 23 -6.11 3.95 -2.41
CA MET A 23 -6.90 4.39 -3.58
C MET A 23 -7.17 3.24 -4.56
N PHE A 24 -6.13 2.48 -4.91
CA PHE A 24 -6.20 1.33 -5.80
C PHE A 24 -7.28 0.34 -5.37
N ALA A 25 -7.35 0.02 -4.08
CA ALA A 25 -8.36 -0.87 -3.53
C ALA A 25 -9.80 -0.37 -3.74
N PHE A 26 -10.02 0.94 -3.70
CA PHE A 26 -11.33 1.55 -3.93
C PHE A 26 -11.66 1.58 -5.42
N GLU A 27 -10.71 2.01 -6.26
CA GLU A 27 -10.86 2.09 -7.71
C GLU A 27 -11.17 0.73 -8.36
N HIS A 28 -10.64 -0.35 -7.76
CA HIS A 28 -10.85 -1.73 -8.23
C HIS A 28 -11.97 -2.47 -7.50
N GLY A 29 -12.74 -1.80 -6.64
CA GLY A 29 -13.87 -2.42 -5.94
C GLY A 29 -13.48 -3.55 -4.99
N MET A 30 -12.25 -3.53 -4.45
CA MET A 30 -11.75 -4.55 -3.52
C MET A 30 -12.29 -4.40 -2.10
N VAL A 31 -12.95 -3.27 -1.83
CA VAL A 31 -13.59 -2.98 -0.56
C VAL A 31 -15.00 -2.43 -0.79
N GLU A 32 -15.93 -2.92 0.02
CA GLU A 32 -17.31 -2.45 0.04
C GLU A 32 -17.48 -1.42 1.16
N PHE A 33 -18.33 -0.43 0.91
CA PHE A 33 -18.73 0.60 1.86
C PHE A 33 -20.14 1.07 1.54
N SER A 34 -20.89 1.44 2.57
CA SER A 34 -22.29 1.83 2.47
C SER A 34 -22.49 3.35 2.36
N ASP A 35 -21.55 4.12 2.90
CA ASP A 35 -21.57 5.59 2.87
C ASP A 35 -20.16 6.20 2.81
N GLU A 36 -20.09 7.52 2.70
CA GLU A 36 -18.83 8.27 2.59
C GLU A 36 -17.98 8.23 3.88
N GLU A 37 -18.62 8.14 5.05
CA GLU A 37 -17.90 8.08 6.32
C GLU A 37 -17.19 6.73 6.47
N GLU A 38 -17.89 5.65 6.14
CA GLU A 38 -17.35 4.29 6.10
C GLU A 38 -16.23 4.17 5.05
N ALA A 39 -16.43 4.73 3.86
CA ALA A 39 -15.41 4.81 2.81
C ALA A 39 -14.13 5.47 3.35
N ARG A 40 -14.26 6.62 4.01
CA ARG A 40 -13.12 7.35 4.58
C ARG A 40 -12.43 6.54 5.69
N LEU A 41 -13.19 5.86 6.55
CA LEU A 41 -12.64 5.02 7.61
C LEU A 41 -11.89 3.80 7.05
N ILE A 42 -12.43 3.14 6.04
CA ILE A 42 -11.78 2.00 5.37
C ILE A 42 -10.50 2.46 4.69
N TYR A 43 -10.54 3.58 3.95
CA TYR A 43 -9.36 4.18 3.34
C TYR A 43 -8.25 4.43 4.37
N GLN A 44 -8.58 5.07 5.48
CA GLN A 44 -7.62 5.33 6.57
C GLN A 44 -7.06 4.03 7.15
N ARG A 45 -7.90 3.01 7.36
CA ARG A 45 -7.48 1.71 7.89
C ARG A 45 -6.52 0.98 6.95
N ILE A 46 -6.76 0.98 5.66
CA ILE A 46 -5.85 0.39 4.66
C ILE A 46 -4.53 1.14 4.67
N ARG A 47 -4.58 2.47 4.53
CA ARG A 47 -3.38 3.33 4.51
C ARG A 47 -2.51 3.12 5.75
N ILE A 48 -3.11 3.08 6.95
CA ILE A 48 -2.38 2.84 8.20
C ILE A 48 -1.76 1.43 8.21
N ALA A 49 -2.50 0.41 7.76
CA ALA A 49 -1.98 -0.95 7.70
C ALA A 49 -0.79 -1.08 6.75
N MET A 50 -0.84 -0.42 5.58
CA MET A 50 0.26 -0.37 4.62
C MET A 50 1.46 0.41 5.16
N GLY A 51 1.23 1.54 5.82
CA GLY A 51 2.30 2.30 6.47
C GLY A 51 3.00 1.52 7.59
N ARG A 52 2.26 0.71 8.36
CA ARG A 52 2.86 -0.20 9.34
C ARG A 52 3.68 -1.30 8.67
N LEU A 53 3.17 -1.88 7.59
CA LEU A 53 3.91 -2.89 6.83
C LEU A 53 5.22 -2.31 6.30
N SER A 54 5.18 -1.17 5.62
CA SER A 54 6.38 -0.57 5.03
C SER A 54 7.45 -0.24 6.09
N ASN A 55 7.04 0.36 7.22
CA ASN A 55 7.95 0.70 8.30
C ASN A 55 8.63 -0.53 8.93
N ASN A 56 7.96 -1.69 8.95
CA ASN A 56 8.53 -2.94 9.46
C ASN A 56 9.54 -3.59 8.48
N HIS A 57 9.61 -3.10 7.23
CA HIS A 57 10.43 -3.66 6.15
C HIS A 57 11.41 -2.62 5.57
N ARG A 58 11.89 -1.66 6.39
CA ARG A 58 12.92 -0.64 6.05
C ARG A 58 12.52 0.44 5.04
N PHE A 59 11.23 0.65 4.79
CA PHE A 59 10.77 1.91 4.22
C PHE A 59 10.98 3.04 5.25
N PRO A 60 11.48 4.24 4.89
CA PRO A 60 11.71 4.82 3.56
C PRO A 60 13.15 4.78 3.02
N ASP A 61 14.11 4.10 3.68
CA ASP A 61 15.53 4.13 3.26
C ASP A 61 15.80 3.40 1.93
N GLU A 62 14.89 2.50 1.52
CA GLU A 62 14.97 1.68 0.32
C GLU A 62 13.83 1.97 -0.68
N GLY A 63 13.34 3.21 -0.76
CA GLY A 63 12.33 3.60 -1.75
C GLY A 63 12.83 3.39 -3.19
N ASP A 64 12.00 2.79 -4.05
CA ASP A 64 12.35 2.55 -5.47
C ASP A 64 12.19 3.82 -6.32
N GLY A 65 11.41 4.77 -5.84
CA GLY A 65 11.20 6.06 -6.48
C GLY A 65 10.17 6.90 -5.71
N PHE A 66 9.55 7.84 -6.41
CA PHE A 66 8.63 8.80 -5.81
C PHE A 66 7.31 8.85 -6.58
N VAL A 67 6.22 8.99 -5.85
CA VAL A 67 4.87 9.25 -6.39
C VAL A 67 4.48 10.69 -6.08
N THR A 68 4.00 11.40 -7.10
CA THR A 68 3.44 12.74 -6.92
C THR A 68 1.95 12.64 -6.68
N LEU A 69 1.49 13.09 -5.50
CA LEU A 69 0.08 13.26 -5.20
C LEU A 69 -0.28 14.75 -5.32
N GLN A 70 -1.47 15.05 -5.86
CA GLN A 70 -1.88 16.44 -6.08
C GLN A 70 -1.84 17.23 -4.77
N GLY A 71 -1.13 18.36 -4.78
CA GLY A 71 -1.01 19.25 -3.62
C GLY A 71 -0.05 18.74 -2.53
N GLN A 72 0.73 17.68 -2.78
CA GLN A 72 1.74 17.17 -1.85
C GLN A 72 3.12 17.10 -2.52
N PRO A 73 4.20 17.24 -1.74
CA PRO A 73 5.53 16.95 -2.25
C PRO A 73 5.63 15.47 -2.68
N PRO A 74 6.55 15.12 -3.59
CA PRO A 74 6.78 13.73 -3.99
C PRO A 74 7.01 12.85 -2.77
N VAL A 75 6.24 11.77 -2.66
CA VAL A 75 6.29 10.82 -1.55
C VAL A 75 7.07 9.59 -2.02
N PRO A 76 8.07 9.10 -1.26
CA PRO A 76 8.76 7.87 -1.64
C PRO A 76 7.76 6.71 -1.75
N GLY A 77 8.04 5.76 -2.62
CA GLY A 77 7.22 4.57 -2.83
C GLY A 77 8.04 3.35 -3.19
N TRP A 78 7.37 2.21 -3.25
CA TRP A 78 7.95 0.94 -3.69
C TRP A 78 7.23 0.42 -4.92
N PHE A 79 7.95 -0.30 -5.76
CA PHE A 79 7.34 -1.09 -6.81
C PHE A 79 6.37 -2.14 -6.24
N GLY A 80 5.34 -2.49 -7.01
CA GLY A 80 4.36 -3.50 -6.63
C GLY A 80 4.99 -4.81 -6.19
N TRP A 81 6.06 -5.27 -6.87
CA TRP A 81 6.75 -6.51 -6.52
C TRP A 81 7.34 -6.50 -5.10
N ARG A 82 7.83 -5.35 -4.59
CA ARG A 82 8.31 -5.23 -3.20
C ARG A 82 7.17 -5.33 -2.21
N TRP A 83 6.03 -4.70 -2.51
CA TRP A 83 4.84 -4.80 -1.68
C TRP A 83 4.34 -6.24 -1.59
N MET A 84 4.32 -6.96 -2.72
CA MET A 84 4.01 -8.40 -2.75
C MET A 84 5.03 -9.18 -1.91
N GLY A 85 6.33 -8.95 -2.11
CA GLY A 85 7.40 -9.61 -1.35
C GLY A 85 7.30 -9.39 0.16
N ALA A 86 6.96 -8.18 0.60
CA ALA A 86 6.74 -7.83 2.01
C ALA A 86 5.64 -8.65 2.67
N VAL A 87 4.62 -9.06 1.90
CA VAL A 87 3.52 -9.91 2.38
C VAL A 87 3.95 -11.36 2.59
N HIS A 88 4.87 -11.85 1.76
CA HIS A 88 5.39 -13.21 1.85
C HIS A 88 6.43 -13.36 2.98
N THR A 89 7.14 -12.30 3.31
CA THR A 89 8.17 -12.26 4.37
C THR A 89 7.62 -12.10 5.79
N VAL A 90 6.30 -12.02 6.00
CA VAL A 90 5.66 -12.00 7.35
C VAL A 90 5.86 -13.32 8.14
N LYS A 91 6.81 -14.17 7.73
CA LYS A 91 7.28 -15.38 8.44
C LYS A 91 8.81 -15.43 8.62
N GLY A 92 9.48 -14.29 8.82
CA GLY A 92 10.83 -14.28 9.40
C GLY A 92 11.92 -15.01 8.60
N GLU A 93 11.71 -15.26 7.31
CA GLU A 93 12.74 -15.82 6.43
C GLU A 93 13.34 -14.69 5.57
N PRO A 94 14.68 -14.56 5.51
CA PRO A 94 15.34 -13.58 4.68
C PRO A 94 15.31 -13.98 3.20
N TRP A 95 15.28 -12.97 2.33
CA TRP A 95 15.47 -13.03 0.88
C TRP A 95 16.83 -13.58 0.46
#